data_AF-A0A644Y802-F1
#
_entry.id   AF-A0A644Y802-F1
#
_cell.length_a   1.000
_cell.length_b   1.000
_cell.length_c   1.000
_cell.angle_alpha   90.00
_cell.angle_beta   90.00
_cell.angle_gamma   90.00
#
_symmetry.space_group_name_H-M   'P 1'
#
loop_
_entity.id
_entity.type
_entity.pdbx_description
1 polymer ?
#
loop_
_entity_poly.entity_id
_entity_poly.type
_entity_poly.pdbx_seq_one_letter_code
_entity_poly.pdbx_strand_id
1 'polypeptide(L)'
;MRKSILITLTLIPVIAGYILNLTLMIPGIGTLLFYLIPAVIMIFWFYLGNLYSQTSWHFVPAMLIGNAVGILSLLLYVWEFLLHSDDTRNLFLAGLSQCFTASGPILLTARIAIPFEPQKNVIGQASATAMQVIGVVLMIFIFAAGYILGAVNRRKQGHRTAKK
;
A
#
# COMPACT_ATOMS: atom_id res chain seq x y z
N MET A 1 18.19 9.70 9.00
CA MET A 1 17.01 9.22 9.77
C MET A 1 17.30 7.81 10.30
N ARG A 2 16.80 7.46 11.49
CA ARG A 2 17.03 6.12 12.07
C ARG A 2 16.23 5.06 11.31
N LYS A 3 16.81 3.88 11.11
CA LYS A 3 16.16 2.75 10.39
C LYS A 3 14.87 2.28 11.08
N SER A 4 14.81 2.34 12.41
CA SER A 4 13.60 2.01 13.18
C SER A 4 12.41 2.89 12.80
N ILE A 5 12.62 4.21 12.68
CA ILE A 5 11.58 5.15 12.27
C ILE A 5 11.05 4.78 10.88
N LEU A 6 11.95 4.48 9.94
CA LEU A 6 11.57 4.05 8.58
C LEU A 6 10.74 2.78 8.56
N ILE A 7 11.00 1.84 9.45
CA ILE A 7 10.19 0.62 9.60
C ILE A 7 8.82 0.96 10.18
N THR A 8 8.75 1.78 11.23
CA THR A 8 7.46 2.20 11.82
C THR A 8 6.58 2.94 10.81
N LEU A 9 7.18 3.76 9.95
CA LEU A 9 6.46 4.48 8.89
C LEU A 9 5.78 3.55 7.87
N THR A 10 6.20 2.27 7.77
CA THR A 10 5.53 1.29 6.89
C THR A 10 4.12 0.91 7.37
N LEU A 11 3.77 1.21 8.63
CA LEU A 11 2.44 0.96 9.18
C LEU A 11 1.41 2.05 8.80
N ILE A 12 1.86 3.20 8.27
CA ILE A 12 0.99 4.34 7.96
C ILE A 12 -0.17 3.97 7.01
N PRO A 13 0.03 3.23 5.90
CA PRO A 13 -1.08 2.81 5.04
C PRO A 13 -2.14 2.00 5.79
N VAL A 14 -1.74 1.09 6.68
CA VAL A 14 -2.71 0.31 7.47
C VAL A 14 -3.52 1.21 8.39
N ILE A 15 -2.86 2.15 9.09
CA ILE A 15 -3.54 3.11 9.97
C ILE A 15 -4.50 4.00 9.15
N ALA A 16 -4.05 4.49 8.00
CA ALA A 16 -4.85 5.32 7.11
C ALA A 16 -6.06 4.57 6.54
N GLY A 17 -5.91 3.29 6.22
CA GLY A 17 -7.01 2.46 5.73
C GLY A 17 -8.02 2.15 6.80
N TYR A 18 -7.56 1.94 8.03
CA TYR A 18 -8.44 1.80 9.19
C TYR A 18 -9.27 3.08 9.42
N ILE A 19 -8.62 4.26 9.40
CA ILE A 19 -9.31 5.55 9.49
C ILE A 19 -10.30 5.72 8.34
N LEU A 20 -9.91 5.36 7.12
CA LEU A 20 -10.81 5.43 5.96
C LEU A 20 -12.06 4.58 6.21
N ASN A 21 -11.91 3.33 6.62
CA ASN A 21 -13.03 2.43 6.92
C ASN A 21 -13.98 2.99 8.00
N LEU A 22 -13.44 3.63 9.04
CA LEU A 22 -14.26 4.28 10.08
C LEU A 22 -15.06 5.47 9.54
N THR A 23 -14.47 6.23 8.62
CA THR A 23 -15.06 7.46 8.10
C THR A 23 -16.06 7.24 6.97
N LEU A 24 -16.04 6.08 6.30
CA LEU A 24 -17.02 5.70 5.28
C LEU A 24 -18.47 5.72 5.79
N MET A 25 -18.67 5.53 7.10
CA MET A 25 -19.99 5.58 7.74
C MET A 25 -20.49 7.02 7.99
N ILE A 26 -19.67 8.04 7.72
CA ILE A 26 -19.97 9.44 7.98
C ILE A 26 -20.20 10.16 6.64
N PRO A 27 -21.45 10.54 6.29
CA PRO A 27 -21.76 11.23 5.05
C PRO A 27 -20.93 12.51 4.84
N GLY A 28 -20.49 12.75 3.62
CA GLY A 28 -19.67 13.92 3.26
C GLY A 28 -18.18 13.74 3.58
N ILE A 29 -17.84 13.52 4.86
CA ILE A 29 -16.45 13.32 5.31
C ILE A 29 -15.86 12.04 4.72
N GLY A 30 -16.60 10.93 4.79
CA GLY A 30 -16.18 9.66 4.22
C GLY A 30 -15.90 9.75 2.73
N THR A 31 -16.78 10.42 1.98
CA THR A 31 -16.59 10.65 0.54
C THR A 31 -15.33 11.44 0.26
N LEU A 32 -15.10 12.56 0.96
CA LEU A 32 -13.89 13.37 0.76
C LEU A 32 -12.61 12.56 1.04
N LEU A 33 -12.57 11.87 2.18
CA LEU A 33 -11.40 11.11 2.60
C LEU A 33 -11.14 9.89 1.71
N PHE A 34 -12.19 9.30 1.12
CA PHE A 34 -12.08 8.22 0.15
C PHE A 34 -11.30 8.61 -1.10
N TYR A 35 -11.33 9.89 -1.52
CA TYR A 35 -10.50 10.39 -2.62
C TYR A 35 -9.14 10.89 -2.13
N LEU A 36 -9.10 11.57 -0.99
CA LEU A 36 -7.89 12.25 -0.51
C LEU A 36 -6.84 11.27 0.05
N ILE A 37 -7.25 10.32 0.90
CA ILE A 37 -6.34 9.39 1.58
C ILE A 37 -5.52 8.57 0.57
N PRO A 38 -6.14 7.88 -0.42
CA PRO A 38 -5.42 7.22 -1.53
C PRO A 38 -4.30 8.05 -2.16
N ALA A 39 -4.61 9.30 -2.53
CA ALA A 39 -3.65 10.16 -3.19
C ALA A 39 -2.47 10.52 -2.28
N VAL A 40 -2.77 10.92 -1.03
CA VAL A 40 -1.76 11.27 -0.03
C VAL A 40 -0.86 10.08 0.29
N ILE A 41 -1.45 8.89 0.45
CA ILE A 41 -0.70 7.67 0.77
C ILE A 41 0.21 7.26 -0.38
N MET A 42 -0.22 7.36 -1.64
CA MET A 42 0.66 7.08 -2.78
C MET A 42 1.86 8.03 -2.83
N ILE A 43 1.65 9.34 -2.61
CA ILE A 43 2.72 10.33 -2.55
C ILE A 43 3.66 10.05 -1.38
N PHE A 44 3.10 9.76 -0.20
CA PHE A 44 3.86 9.39 0.98
C PHE A 44 4.69 8.12 0.74
N TRP A 45 4.12 7.09 0.10
CA TRP A 45 4.79 5.82 -0.14
C TRP A 45 5.97 5.98 -1.11
N PHE A 46 5.80 6.80 -2.15
CA PHE A 46 6.89 7.22 -3.02
C PHE A 46 8.00 7.93 -2.24
N TYR A 47 7.62 8.91 -1.41
CA TYR A 47 8.57 9.65 -0.58
C TYR A 47 9.31 8.73 0.40
N LEU A 48 8.62 7.77 1.02
CA LEU A 48 9.23 6.79 1.91
C LEU A 48 10.26 5.92 1.17
N GLY A 49 9.96 5.49 -0.05
CA GLY A 49 10.93 4.82 -0.91
C GLY A 49 12.21 5.64 -1.13
N ASN A 50 12.07 6.93 -1.43
CA ASN A 50 13.20 7.86 -1.55
C ASN A 50 13.97 8.01 -0.24
N LEU A 51 13.31 7.98 0.92
CA LEU A 51 14.01 8.01 2.21
C LEU A 51 14.82 6.73 2.46
N TYR A 52 14.31 5.57 2.05
CA TYR A 52 15.02 4.31 2.15
C TYR A 52 16.31 4.31 1.30
N SER A 53 16.33 4.97 0.14
CA SER A 53 17.54 5.05 -0.69
C SER A 53 18.66 5.89 -0.08
N GLN A 54 18.34 6.73 0.90
CA GLN A 54 19.33 7.51 1.67
C GLN A 54 19.97 6.68 2.80
N THR A 55 19.52 5.45 3.03
CA THR A 55 20.10 4.56 4.03
C THR A 55 21.27 3.74 3.46
N SER A 56 21.81 2.81 4.26
CA SER A 56 22.78 1.80 3.82
C SER A 56 22.14 0.53 3.25
N TRP A 57 20.81 0.42 3.22
CA TRP A 57 20.16 -0.76 2.66
C TRP A 57 20.22 -0.78 1.14
N HIS A 58 20.59 -1.94 0.60
CA HIS A 58 20.49 -2.23 -0.84
C HIS A 58 19.03 -2.30 -1.28
N PHE A 59 18.82 -2.22 -2.60
CA PHE A 59 17.50 -2.17 -3.21
C PHE A 59 16.59 -3.32 -2.76
N VAL A 60 17.04 -4.58 -2.89
CA VAL A 60 16.21 -5.75 -2.59
C VAL A 60 15.78 -5.81 -1.11
N PRO A 61 16.68 -5.71 -0.10
CA PRO A 61 16.24 -5.63 1.29
C PRO A 61 15.32 -4.44 1.59
N ALA A 62 15.57 -3.28 0.97
CA ALA A 62 14.70 -2.11 1.13
C ALA A 62 13.29 -2.35 0.58
N MET A 63 13.16 -3.04 -0.56
CA MET A 63 11.86 -3.40 -1.13
C MET A 63 11.09 -4.36 -0.22
N LEU A 64 11.76 -5.40 0.28
CA LEU A 64 11.15 -6.40 1.16
C LEU A 64 10.71 -5.78 2.49
N ILE A 65 11.59 -5.04 3.16
CA ILE A 65 11.27 -4.41 4.45
C ILE A 65 10.20 -3.32 4.28
N GLY A 66 10.35 -2.47 3.27
CA GLY A 66 9.43 -1.35 3.03
C GLY A 66 8.00 -1.80 2.72
N ASN A 67 7.83 -2.95 2.06
CA ASN A 67 6.53 -3.48 1.66
C ASN A 67 6.08 -4.71 2.46
N ALA A 68 6.82 -5.10 3.52
CA ALA A 68 6.50 -6.28 4.33
C ALA A 68 5.07 -6.22 4.88
N VAL A 69 4.65 -5.05 5.36
CA VAL A 69 3.29 -4.83 5.91
C VAL A 69 2.22 -5.09 4.85
N GLY A 70 2.41 -4.63 3.61
CA GLY A 70 1.48 -4.88 2.50
C GLY A 70 1.43 -6.35 2.09
N ILE A 71 2.59 -7.02 2.04
CA ILE A 71 2.68 -8.46 1.73
C ILE A 71 1.97 -9.29 2.81
N LEU A 72 2.23 -8.99 4.08
CA LEU A 72 1.58 -9.67 5.20
C LEU A 72 0.06 -9.42 5.20
N SER A 73 -0.37 -8.21 4.84
CA SER A 73 -1.79 -7.88 4.70
C SER A 73 -2.47 -8.73 3.62
N LEU A 74 -1.80 -8.91 2.46
CA LEU A 74 -2.29 -9.78 1.39
C LEU A 74 -2.33 -11.25 1.78
N LEU A 75 -1.30 -11.76 2.47
CA LEU A 75 -1.28 -13.14 2.97
C LEU A 75 -2.41 -13.38 3.97
N LEU A 76 -2.66 -12.43 4.87
CA LEU A 76 -3.77 -12.48 5.81
C LEU A 76 -5.12 -12.43 5.09
N TYR A 77 -5.24 -11.64 4.02
CA TYR A 77 -6.45 -11.60 3.20
C TYR A 77 -6.73 -12.96 2.56
N VAL A 78 -5.72 -13.57 1.93
CA VAL A 78 -5.84 -14.92 1.35
C VAL A 78 -6.28 -15.93 2.41
N TRP A 79 -5.69 -15.85 3.60
CA TRP A 79 -6.05 -16.72 4.72
C TRP A 79 -7.52 -16.58 5.15
N GLU A 80 -8.01 -15.35 5.33
CA GLU A 80 -9.37 -15.09 5.82
C GLU A 80 -10.46 -15.23 4.75
N PHE A 81 -10.16 -14.90 3.49
CA PHE A 81 -11.18 -14.83 2.43
C PHE A 81 -11.15 -15.99 1.45
N LEU A 82 -10.02 -16.68 1.29
CA LEU A 82 -9.91 -17.81 0.35
C LEU A 82 -9.82 -19.17 1.03
N LEU A 83 -9.37 -19.22 2.30
CA LEU A 83 -9.20 -20.48 3.03
C LEU A 83 -10.26 -20.71 4.12
N HIS A 84 -11.00 -19.67 4.52
CA HIS A 84 -12.12 -19.76 5.47
C HIS A 84 -13.46 -19.50 4.78
N SER A 85 -14.49 -20.22 5.23
CA SER A 85 -15.88 -19.91 4.94
C SER A 85 -16.33 -18.66 5.70
N ASP A 86 -17.38 -18.00 5.23
CA ASP A 86 -17.90 -16.78 5.88
C ASP A 86 -18.26 -17.00 7.36
N ASP A 87 -18.73 -18.20 7.73
CA ASP A 87 -19.11 -18.55 9.10
C ASP A 87 -17.93 -18.73 10.08
N THR A 88 -16.71 -18.95 9.56
CA THR A 88 -15.52 -19.22 10.37
C THR A 88 -14.50 -18.07 10.33
N ARG A 89 -14.79 -17.03 9.54
CA ARG A 89 -13.92 -15.88 9.33
C ARG A 89 -13.82 -15.02 10.57
N ASN A 90 -12.60 -14.60 10.92
CA ASN A 90 -12.41 -13.59 11.94
C ASN A 90 -12.57 -12.20 11.32
N LEU A 91 -13.70 -11.54 11.60
CA LEU A 91 -14.03 -10.23 11.02
C LEU A 91 -12.98 -9.14 11.32
N PHE A 92 -12.31 -9.22 12.46
CA PHE A 92 -11.25 -8.26 12.81
C PHE A 92 -10.02 -8.46 11.91
N LEU A 93 -9.53 -9.70 11.77
CA LEU A 93 -8.41 -10.01 10.89
C LEU A 93 -8.75 -9.75 9.41
N ALA A 94 -9.97 -10.08 9.01
CA ALA A 94 -10.49 -9.81 7.68
C ALA A 94 -10.52 -8.31 7.36
N GLY A 95 -10.98 -7.47 8.30
CA GLY A 95 -10.94 -6.02 8.14
C GLY A 95 -9.51 -5.47 8.10
N LEU A 96 -8.65 -5.95 8.99
CA LEU A 96 -7.25 -5.52 9.08
C LEU A 96 -6.47 -5.84 7.79
N SER A 97 -6.68 -7.03 7.22
CA SER A 97 -6.00 -7.52 6.01
C SER A 97 -6.19 -6.61 4.79
N GLN A 98 -7.28 -5.84 4.76
CA GLN A 98 -7.64 -4.98 3.64
C GLN A 98 -7.23 -3.52 3.85
N CYS A 99 -6.81 -3.13 5.05
CA CYS A 99 -6.54 -1.73 5.37
C CYS A 99 -5.38 -1.15 4.55
N PHE A 100 -4.32 -1.93 4.32
CA PHE A 100 -3.17 -1.47 3.54
C PHE A 100 -3.58 -1.00 2.14
N THR A 101 -4.33 -1.83 1.41
CA THR A 101 -4.75 -1.56 0.03
C THR A 101 -5.90 -0.55 -0.02
N ALA A 102 -6.78 -0.52 0.98
CA ALA A 102 -7.87 0.43 1.09
C ALA A 102 -7.37 1.89 1.13
N SER A 103 -6.27 2.12 1.84
CA SER A 103 -5.61 3.43 1.91
C SER A 103 -4.81 3.82 0.68
N GLY A 104 -4.53 2.85 -0.20
CA GLY A 104 -3.68 2.99 -1.37
C GLY A 104 -4.49 3.30 -2.62
N PRO A 105 -4.13 2.76 -3.80
CA PRO A 105 -4.77 3.10 -5.07
C PRO A 105 -6.17 2.46 -5.26
N ILE A 106 -7.04 2.45 -4.25
CA ILE A 106 -8.32 1.72 -4.24
C ILE A 106 -9.23 2.05 -5.44
N LEU A 107 -9.23 3.31 -5.89
CA LEU A 107 -9.99 3.74 -7.06
C LEU A 107 -9.44 3.17 -8.38
N LEU A 108 -8.11 3.08 -8.50
CA LEU A 108 -7.46 2.51 -9.67
C LEU A 108 -7.62 1.00 -9.66
N THR A 109 -7.44 0.36 -8.51
CA THR A 109 -7.59 -1.10 -8.39
C THR A 109 -9.02 -1.53 -8.68
N ALA A 110 -10.03 -0.81 -8.18
CA ALA A 110 -11.44 -1.09 -8.50
C ALA A 110 -11.71 -1.04 -10.01
N ARG A 111 -11.23 0.00 -10.71
CA ARG A 111 -11.42 0.13 -12.18
C ARG A 111 -10.78 -1.01 -12.97
N ILE A 112 -9.63 -1.51 -12.51
CA ILE A 112 -8.92 -2.62 -13.16
C ILE A 112 -9.53 -3.98 -12.77
N ALA A 113 -10.08 -4.09 -11.55
CA ALA A 113 -10.55 -5.34 -10.99
C ALA A 113 -12.00 -5.70 -11.34
N ILE A 114 -12.89 -4.73 -11.53
CA ILE A 114 -14.31 -4.98 -11.89
C ILE A 114 -14.48 -5.92 -13.10
N PRO A 115 -13.65 -5.84 -14.17
CA PRO A 115 -13.74 -6.77 -15.30
C PRO A 115 -13.42 -8.24 -14.97
N PHE A 116 -12.89 -8.56 -13.79
CA PHE A 116 -12.61 -9.94 -13.38
C PHE A 116 -13.86 -10.67 -12.85
N GLU A 117 -14.96 -9.97 -12.59
CA GLU A 117 -16.23 -10.60 -12.21
C GLU A 117 -17.04 -11.03 -13.44
N PRO A 118 -17.59 -12.25 -13.47
CA PRO A 118 -18.48 -12.69 -14.56
C PRO A 118 -19.76 -11.86 -14.66
N GLN A 119 -20.25 -11.34 -13.53
CA GLN A 119 -21.43 -10.46 -13.48
C GLN A 119 -21.00 -8.99 -13.57
N LYS A 120 -21.59 -8.24 -14.51
CA LYS A 120 -21.27 -6.83 -14.72
C LYS A 120 -21.60 -5.99 -13.49
N ASN A 121 -20.66 -5.13 -13.09
CA ASN A 121 -20.79 -4.14 -12.01
C ASN A 121 -21.03 -4.73 -10.60
N VAL A 122 -20.67 -5.99 -10.37
CA VAL A 122 -20.69 -6.59 -9.04
C VAL A 122 -19.24 -6.72 -8.55
N ILE A 123 -18.97 -6.27 -7.33
CA ILE A 123 -17.70 -6.60 -6.66
C ILE A 123 -17.92 -7.93 -5.95
N GLY A 124 -17.60 -9.03 -6.63
CA GLY A 124 -17.56 -10.36 -6.04
C GLY A 124 -16.18 -10.70 -5.49
N GLN A 125 -16.01 -11.94 -5.03
CA GLN A 125 -14.77 -12.42 -4.42
C GLN A 125 -13.57 -12.32 -5.38
N ALA A 126 -13.79 -12.55 -6.68
CA ALA A 126 -12.73 -12.47 -7.69
C ALA A 126 -12.24 -11.02 -7.85
N SER A 127 -13.16 -10.07 -8.01
CA SER A 127 -12.83 -8.64 -8.08
C SER A 127 -12.16 -8.14 -6.79
N ALA A 128 -12.69 -8.52 -5.61
CA ALA A 128 -12.10 -8.13 -4.34
C ALA A 128 -10.66 -8.65 -4.19
N THR A 129 -10.42 -9.92 -4.54
CA THR A 129 -9.08 -10.52 -4.51
C THR A 129 -8.14 -9.81 -5.49
N ALA A 130 -8.60 -9.52 -6.70
CA ALA A 130 -7.82 -8.78 -7.69
C ALA A 130 -7.46 -7.38 -7.18
N MET A 131 -8.38 -6.67 -6.52
CA MET A 131 -8.10 -5.37 -5.93
C MET A 131 -6.97 -5.43 -4.89
N GLN A 132 -6.95 -6.48 -4.06
CA GLN A 132 -5.90 -6.66 -3.05
C GLN A 132 -4.53 -6.90 -3.70
N VAL A 133 -4.47 -7.83 -4.66
CA VAL A 133 -3.22 -8.17 -5.36
C VAL A 133 -2.68 -6.97 -6.13
N ILE A 134 -3.51 -6.33 -6.96
CA ILE A 134 -3.12 -5.17 -7.78
C ILE A 134 -2.71 -4.01 -6.87
N GLY A 135 -3.43 -3.80 -5.76
CA GLY A 135 -3.11 -2.75 -4.78
C GLY A 135 -1.71 -2.89 -4.19
N VAL A 136 -1.35 -4.09 -3.73
CA VAL A 136 0.00 -4.35 -3.20
C VAL A 136 1.07 -4.20 -4.28
N VAL A 137 0.82 -4.71 -5.49
CA VAL A 137 1.75 -4.59 -6.62
C VAL A 137 2.01 -3.13 -6.99
N LEU A 138 0.97 -2.31 -7.08
CA LEU A 138 1.10 -0.88 -7.36
C LEU A 138 1.88 -0.15 -6.26
N MET A 139 1.61 -0.46 -4.99
CA MET A 139 2.34 0.13 -3.86
C MET A 139 3.83 -0.25 -3.90
N ILE A 140 4.17 -1.50 -4.26
CA ILE A 140 5.57 -1.91 -4.48
C ILE A 140 6.21 -1.08 -5.59
N PHE A 141 5.52 -0.87 -6.72
CA PHE A 141 6.03 -0.06 -7.82
C PHE A 141 6.24 1.41 -7.42
N ILE A 142 5.29 2.01 -6.71
CA ILE A 142 5.38 3.40 -6.23
C ILE A 142 6.58 3.57 -5.30
N PHE A 143 6.76 2.63 -4.36
CA PHE A 143 7.90 2.63 -3.44
C PHE A 143 9.23 2.46 -4.19
N ALA A 144 9.28 1.52 -5.14
CA ALA A 144 10.47 1.27 -5.95
C ALA A 144 10.86 2.50 -6.78
N ALA A 145 9.89 3.17 -7.40
CA ALA A 145 10.12 4.40 -8.15
C ALA A 145 10.74 5.49 -7.27
N GLY A 146 10.20 5.67 -6.05
CA GLY A 146 10.75 6.59 -5.05
C GLY A 146 12.19 6.25 -4.68
N TYR A 147 12.47 4.98 -4.39
CA TYR A 147 13.81 4.52 -4.04
C TYR A 147 14.81 4.75 -5.17
N ILE A 148 14.45 4.38 -6.41
CA ILE A 148 15.36 4.48 -7.56
C ILE A 148 15.71 5.95 -7.82
N LEU A 149 14.72 6.85 -7.83
CA LEU A 149 14.95 8.27 -8.05
C LEU A 149 15.79 8.89 -6.93
N GLY A 150 15.54 8.51 -5.68
CA GLY A 150 16.36 8.94 -4.55
C GLY A 150 17.81 8.47 -4.64
N ALA A 151 18.03 7.23 -5.07
CA ALA A 151 19.37 6.66 -5.26
C ALA A 151 20.12 7.38 -6.39
N VAL A 152 19.45 7.69 -7.50
CA VAL A 152 20.03 8.47 -8.62
C VAL A 152 20.44 9.86 -8.16
N ASN A 153 19.58 10.56 -7.42
CA ASN A 153 19.84 11.91 -6.93
C ASN A 153 21.03 11.95 -5.96
N ARG A 154 21.13 10.96 -5.07
CA ARG A 154 22.27 10.80 -4.14
C ARG A 154 23.60 10.64 -4.88
N ARG A 155 23.65 9.80 -5.92
CA ARG A 155 24.85 9.59 -6.75
C ARG A 155 25.30 10.87 -7.45
N LYS A 156 24.35 11.64 -7.99
CA LYS A 156 24.64 12.94 -8.65
C LYS A 156 25.23 13.97 -7.68
N GLN A 157 24.72 14.04 -6.45
CA GLN A 157 25.24 14.95 -5.43
C GLN A 157 26.68 14.59 -5.02
N GLY A 158 26.96 13.31 -4.78
CA GLY A 158 28.32 12.84 -4.45
C GLY A 158 29.37 13.17 -5.54
N HIS A 159 28.99 13.10 -6.82
CA HIS A 159 29.86 13.50 -7.93
C HIS A 159 30.11 15.02 -7.97
N ARG A 160 29.16 15.85 -7.54
CA ARG A 160 29.31 17.31 -7.52
C ARG A 160 30.23 17.76 -6.38
N THR A 161 30.17 17.10 -5.23
CA THR A 161 31.04 17.42 -4.09
C THR A 161 32.48 16.94 -4.30
N ALA A 162 32.71 15.86 -5.04
CA ALA A 162 34.06 15.38 -5.34
C ALA A 162 34.81 16.21 -6.39
N LYS A 163 34.10 17.10 -7.12
CA LYS A 163 34.67 18.00 -8.13
C LYS A 163 34.95 19.42 -7.62
N LYS A 164 34.58 19.73 -6.38
CA LYS A 164 34.88 20.99 -5.70
C LYS A 164 36.06 20.78 -4.75
#